data_AF-A0A158C9Y6-F1
#
_entry.id   AF-A0A158C9Y6-F1
#
_cell.length_a   1.000
_cell.length_b   1.000
_cell.length_c   1.000
_cell.angle_alpha   90.00
_cell.angle_beta   90.00
_cell.angle_gamma   90.00
#
_symmetry.space_group_name_H-M   'P 1'
#
loop_
_entity.id
_entity.type
_entity.pdbx_description
1 polymer ?
#
loop_
_entity_poly.entity_id
_entity_poly.type
_entity_poly.pdbx_seq_one_letter_code
_entity_poly.pdbx_strand_id
1 'polypeptide(L)' 'MYSLLGTARLNGFEPYAWLKETLEKLPSHPVNRVHELLPLAR' A
#
# COMPACT_ATOMS: atom_id res chain seq x y z
N MET A 1 12.07 13.34 3.23
CA MET A 1 10.64 13.17 2.91
C MET A 1 10.48 11.90 2.10
N TYR A 2 10.11 10.78 2.73
CA TYR A 2 9.92 9.51 2.02
C TYR A 2 8.43 9.34 1.73
N SER A 3 8.07 9.18 0.46
CA SER A 3 6.68 8.90 0.04
C SER A 3 6.34 7.43 0.27
N LEU A 4 5.05 7.10 0.40
CA LEU A 4 4.57 5.71 0.46
C LEU A 4 5.11 4.85 -0.70
N LEU A 5 5.23 5.43 -1.88
CA LEU A 5 5.82 4.78 -3.05
C LEU A 5 7.32 4.54 -2.90
N GLY A 6 8.04 5.49 -2.29
CA GLY A 6 9.45 5.33 -1.94
C GLY A 6 9.64 4.18 -0.96
N THR A 7 8.78 4.05 0.03
CA THR A 7 8.79 2.93 0.99
C THR A 7 8.51 1.60 0.30
N ALA A 8 7.51 1.53 -0.59
CA ALA A 8 7.23 0.30 -1.37
C ALA A 8 8.45 -0.13 -2.20
N ARG A 9 9.10 0.81 -2.90
CA ARG A 9 10.33 0.55 -3.68
C ARG A 9 11.48 0.04 -2.84
N LEU A 10 11.72 0.67 -1.69
CA LEU A 10 12.79 0.27 -0.76
C LEU A 10 12.59 -1.14 -0.20
N ASN A 11 11.34 -1.62 -0.17
CA ASN A 11 10.99 -2.97 0.28
C ASN A 11 10.88 -3.99 -0.87
N GLY A 12 11.29 -3.62 -2.09
CA GLY A 12 11.27 -4.52 -3.25
C GLY A 12 9.89 -4.72 -3.87
N PHE A 13 8.89 -3.91 -3.49
CA PHE A 13 7.59 -3.93 -4.13
C PHE A 13 7.55 -2.97 -5.32
N GLU A 14 6.90 -3.40 -6.40
CA GLU A 14 6.57 -2.52 -7.51
C GLU A 14 5.51 -1.50 -7.05
N PRO A 15 5.87 -0.20 -6.92
CA PRO A 15 5.07 0.78 -6.20
C PRO A 15 3.74 1.07 -6.88
N TYR A 16 3.71 1.05 -8.21
CA TYR A 16 2.50 1.27 -8.99
C TYR A 16 1.57 0.05 -8.98
N ALA A 17 2.13 -1.16 -9.01
CA ALA A 17 1.36 -2.39 -8.92
C ALA A 17 0.66 -2.49 -7.54
N TRP A 18 1.42 -2.26 -6.47
CA TRP A 18 0.88 -2.21 -5.10
C TRP A 18 -0.18 -1.13 -4.94
N LEU A 19 0.06 0.09 -5.44
CA LEU A 19 -0.91 1.18 -5.35
C LEU A 19 -2.21 0.82 -6.08
N LYS A 20 -2.11 0.25 -7.27
CA LYS A 20 -3.27 -0.19 -8.05
C LYS A 20 -4.10 -1.22 -7.27
N GLU A 21 -3.46 -2.28 -6.80
CA GLU A 21 -4.15 -3.31 -6.01
C GLU A 21 -4.77 -2.75 -4.73
N THR A 22 -4.09 -1.81 -4.08
CA THR A 22 -4.60 -1.15 -2.87
C THR A 22 -5.85 -0.34 -3.17
N LEU A 23 -5.85 0.46 -4.25
CA LEU A 23 -7.00 1.26 -4.67
C LEU A 23 -8.18 0.38 -5.12
N GLU A 24 -7.90 -0.77 -5.74
CA GLU A 24 -8.92 -1.76 -6.11
C GLU A 24 -9.56 -2.41 -4.87
N LYS A 25 -8.78 -2.66 -3.81
CA LYS A 25 -9.26 -3.25 -2.55
C LYS A 25 -9.94 -2.22 -1.63
N LEU A 26 -9.55 -0.95 -1.73
CA LEU A 26 -10.02 0.16 -0.87
C LEU A 26 -11.56 0.26 -0.72
N PRO A 27 -12.39 0.21 -1.79
CA PRO A 27 -13.84 0.35 -1.65
C PRO A 27 -14.51 -0.82 -0.90
N SER A 28 -13.86 -1.99 -0.85
CA SER A 28 -14.35 -3.17 -0.12
C SER A 28 -13.70 -3.35 1.24
N HIS A 29 -12.76 -2.47 1.61
CA HIS A 29 -11.96 -2.61 2.82
C HIS A 29 -12.36 -1.56 3.87
N PRO A 30 -12.52 -1.96 5.14
CA PRO A 30 -12.95 -1.02 6.17
C PRO A 30 -11.83 -0.02 6.49
N VAL A 31 -12.19 1.26 6.65
CA VAL A 31 -11.25 2.38 6.79
C VAL A 31 -10.30 2.23 7.98
N ASN A 32 -10.76 1.58 9.05
CA ASN A 32 -9.97 1.30 10.25
C ASN A 32 -8.88 0.22 10.05
N ARG A 33 -8.89 -0.49 8.92
CA ARG A 33 -7.91 -1.54 8.57
C ARG A 33 -7.06 -1.24 7.34
N VAL A 34 -7.10 -0.01 6.82
CA VAL A 34 -6.27 0.40 5.67
C VAL A 34 -4.77 0.18 5.92
N HIS A 35 -4.35 0.15 7.19
CA HIS A 35 -2.98 -0.21 7.56
C HIS A 35 -2.58 -1.64 7.15
N GLU A 36 -3.52 -2.59 7.03
CA GLU A 36 -3.30 -3.95 6.54
C GLU A 36 -2.97 -3.99 5.04
N LEU A 37 -3.40 -2.98 4.28
CA LEU A 37 -3.11 -2.86 2.85
C LEU A 37 -1.75 -2.22 2.56
N LEU A 38 -1.06 -1.71 3.60
CA LEU A 38 0.27 -1.14 3.45
C LEU A 38 1.30 -2.26 3.23
N PRO A 39 2.35 -2.03 2.41
CA PRO A 39 3.34 -3.05 2.09
C PRO A 39 4.25 -3.39 3.28
N LEU A 40 4.12 -2.64 4.37
CA LEU A 40 4.83 -2.81 5.64
C LEU A 40 3.86 -3.12 6.81
N ALA A 41 2.63 -3.55 6.53
CA ALA A 41 1.73 -4.04 7.57
C ALA A 41 2.42 -5.19 8.31
N ARG A 42 2.79 -4.95 9.57
CA ARG A 42 3.39 -5.94 10.46
C ARG A 42 2.37 -6.39 11.49
#